data_AF-A0A9D6ZGV1-F1
#
_entry.id   AF-A0A9D6ZGV1-F1
#
_cell.length_a   1.000
_cell.length_b   1.000
_cell.length_c   1.000
_cell.angle_alpha   90.00
_cell.angle_beta   90.00
_cell.angle_gamma   90.00
#
_symmetry.space_group_name_H-M   'P 1'
#
loop_
_entity.id
_entity.type
_entity.pdbx_description
1 polymer ?
#
loop_
_entity_poly.entity_id
_entity_poly.type
_entity_poly.pdbx_seq_one_letter_code
_entity_poly.pdbx_strand_id
1 'polypeptide(L)'
;MKKIFAAIGLMFVFLSSHAVQVTGTLKVTGGYIASSAPVNGAIDIAANTLSIGPSAIFGQATTFLVSELLAPGTHTRSYTTTSGATLTRTATIPTGEVGGYLVIQTYGTWYQVFNAWTVSPDGTTFTPVDFPGNTLIGGPLNGRRANLDFSPPTPTMSLSIDAAGGTVQECTTPDGATVAVSSNVTIVGNTSLDRVDWYLDNVFAGSGTALDLMLPIGMHVIRAEGIASDGVTSDSGQINVEVRDTTSPALEIQFLNNQGQQVTTASLGNYSVHFVVSDACDPAPVVTASAKPVMDVSEGDAIVINSVTDVQLPTTAVEVTATARDANGRSGMASATLMIQ
;
A
#
# COMPACT_ATOMS: atom_id res chain seq x y z
N MET A 1 46.04 18.99 -33.80
CA MET A 1 45.01 19.73 -33.05
C MET A 1 43.74 18.86 -32.98
N LYS A 2 43.47 18.23 -31.84
CA LYS A 2 42.26 17.43 -31.61
C LYS A 2 41.09 18.38 -31.33
N LYS A 3 40.06 18.38 -32.17
CA LYS A 3 38.79 19.08 -31.90
C LYS A 3 37.90 18.15 -31.06
N ILE A 4 37.65 18.53 -29.82
CA ILE A 4 36.67 17.91 -28.94
C ILE A 4 35.30 18.50 -29.32
N PHE A 5 34.40 17.67 -29.82
CA PHE A 5 32.98 18.01 -29.91
C PHE A 5 32.36 17.78 -28.52
N ALA A 6 31.96 18.86 -27.86
CA ALA A 6 31.09 18.79 -26.70
C ALA A 6 29.67 18.49 -27.18
N ALA A 7 29.22 17.26 -26.98
CA ALA A 7 27.81 16.90 -27.12
C ALA A 7 27.07 17.50 -25.92
N ILE A 8 26.24 18.52 -26.19
CA ILE A 8 25.23 18.99 -25.24
C ILE A 8 24.18 17.89 -25.17
N GLY A 9 24.28 17.04 -24.15
CA GLY A 9 23.28 16.05 -23.83
C GLY A 9 22.00 16.75 -23.41
N LEU A 10 20.98 16.69 -24.28
CA LEU A 10 19.62 17.03 -23.92
C LEU A 10 19.14 15.96 -22.93
N MET A 11 19.23 16.27 -21.64
CA MET A 11 18.76 15.40 -20.57
C MET A 11 17.23 15.41 -20.64
N PHE A 12 16.65 14.39 -21.26
CA PHE A 12 15.21 14.13 -21.20
C PHE A 12 14.88 13.65 -19.78
N VAL A 13 14.49 14.60 -18.93
CA VAL A 13 13.82 14.30 -17.67
C VAL A 13 12.44 13.75 -18.03
N PHE A 14 12.18 12.48 -17.69
CA PHE A 14 10.85 11.89 -17.78
C PHE A 14 9.96 12.55 -16.72
N LEU A 15 9.30 13.65 -17.09
CA LEU A 15 8.28 14.28 -16.26
C LEU A 15 7.05 13.35 -16.24
N SER A 16 6.63 12.95 -15.04
CA SER A 16 5.40 12.16 -14.84
C SER A 16 4.18 12.91 -15.38
N SER A 17 3.32 12.22 -16.14
CA SER A 17 2.17 12.79 -16.87
C SER A 17 0.95 13.14 -16.00
N HIS A 18 1.15 13.68 -14.81
CA HIS A 18 0.05 14.01 -13.89
C HIS A 18 0.02 15.50 -13.59
N ALA A 19 -1.16 16.11 -13.69
CA ALA A 19 -1.39 17.48 -13.26
C ALA A 19 -1.08 17.62 -11.75
N VAL A 20 -0.18 18.54 -11.42
CA VAL A 20 0.19 18.88 -10.05
C VAL A 20 -0.84 19.86 -9.50
N GLN A 21 -1.54 19.49 -8.43
CA GLN A 21 -2.38 20.42 -7.69
C GLN A 21 -1.48 21.47 -7.01
N VAL A 22 -1.77 22.74 -7.27
CA VAL A 22 -1.04 23.86 -6.71
C VAL A 22 -1.97 24.70 -5.84
N THR A 23 -1.48 25.03 -4.65
CA THR A 23 -2.06 26.09 -3.83
C THR A 23 -1.13 27.28 -3.92
N GLY A 24 -1.64 28.49 -3.83
CA GLY A 24 -0.81 29.67 -4.00
C GLY A 24 -1.46 30.93 -3.50
N THR A 25 -0.80 32.05 -3.77
CA THR A 25 -1.28 33.38 -3.46
C THR A 25 -1.19 34.25 -4.71
N LEU A 26 -2.32 34.84 -5.11
CA LEU A 26 -2.30 35.95 -6.05
C LEU A 26 -1.96 37.23 -5.27
N LYS A 27 -0.82 37.83 -5.58
CA LYS A 27 -0.36 39.09 -5.00
C LYS A 27 -0.44 40.19 -6.04
N VAL A 28 -1.23 41.23 -5.77
CA VAL A 28 -1.26 42.46 -6.57
C VAL A 28 -0.54 43.56 -5.81
N THR A 29 0.57 44.06 -6.37
CA THR A 29 1.46 45.05 -5.75
C THR A 29 1.64 46.28 -6.64
N GLY A 30 1.68 47.48 -6.04
CA GLY A 30 1.95 48.74 -6.75
C GLY A 30 1.45 49.96 -5.97
N GLY A 31 2.28 51.01 -5.90
CA GLY A 31 2.00 52.19 -5.06
C GLY A 31 1.95 51.85 -3.56
N TYR A 32 1.03 52.47 -2.81
CA TYR A 32 0.83 52.28 -1.36
C TYR A 32 -0.13 51.13 -0.97
N ILE A 33 -0.62 50.36 -1.93
CA ILE A 33 -1.67 49.34 -1.68
C ILE A 33 -1.21 47.99 -2.23
N ALA A 34 -1.25 46.96 -1.38
CA ALA A 34 -1.05 45.57 -1.75
C ALA A 34 -2.28 44.75 -1.38
N SER A 35 -2.62 43.75 -2.18
CA SER A 35 -3.59 42.71 -1.83
C SER A 35 -2.99 41.36 -2.13
N SER A 36 -3.26 40.41 -1.23
CA SER A 36 -2.93 39.01 -1.39
C SER A 36 -4.20 38.19 -1.16
N ALA A 37 -4.45 37.19 -1.99
CA ALA A 37 -5.52 36.25 -1.76
C ALA A 37 -5.10 34.83 -2.15
N PRO A 38 -5.64 33.82 -1.46
CA PRO A 38 -5.37 32.44 -1.81
C PRO A 38 -5.92 32.13 -3.21
N VAL A 39 -5.17 31.31 -3.95
CA VAL A 39 -5.59 30.68 -5.19
C VAL A 39 -5.40 29.18 -5.06
N ASN A 40 -6.27 28.40 -5.70
CA ASN A 40 -6.10 26.97 -5.89
C ASN A 40 -6.15 26.68 -7.38
N GLY A 41 -5.37 25.72 -7.86
CA GLY A 41 -5.26 25.42 -9.27
C GLY A 41 -4.55 24.11 -9.56
N ALA A 42 -4.30 23.85 -10.84
CA ALA A 42 -3.51 22.73 -11.29
C ALA A 42 -2.58 23.16 -12.43
N ILE A 43 -1.36 22.63 -12.43
CA ILE A 43 -0.37 22.82 -13.50
C ILE A 43 -0.01 21.45 -14.05
N ASP A 44 -0.12 21.28 -15.36
CA ASP A 44 0.38 20.10 -16.05
C ASP A 44 1.35 20.54 -17.15
N ILE A 45 2.64 20.40 -16.87
CA ILE A 45 3.70 20.77 -17.82
C ILE A 45 3.68 19.85 -19.05
N ALA A 46 3.38 18.56 -18.85
CA ALA A 46 3.36 17.58 -19.94
C ALA A 46 2.18 17.80 -20.89
N ALA A 47 1.00 18.11 -20.34
CA ALA A 47 -0.18 18.47 -21.12
C ALA A 47 -0.22 19.96 -21.55
N ASN A 48 0.75 20.77 -21.09
CA ASN A 48 0.79 22.22 -21.27
C ASN A 48 -0.52 22.91 -20.83
N THR A 49 -1.03 22.56 -19.66
CA THR A 49 -2.27 23.13 -19.11
C THR A 49 -2.03 23.85 -17.78
N LEU A 50 -2.79 24.93 -17.56
CA LEU A 50 -2.84 25.70 -16.33
C LEU A 50 -4.32 25.97 -16.02
N SER A 51 -4.77 25.62 -14.82
CA SER A 51 -6.10 25.94 -14.33
C SER A 51 -6.00 26.66 -13.00
N ILE A 52 -6.75 27.75 -12.83
CA ILE A 52 -6.82 28.51 -11.59
C ILE A 52 -8.29 28.72 -11.24
N GLY A 53 -8.67 28.32 -10.04
CA GLY A 53 -10.01 28.53 -9.50
C GLY A 53 -10.27 30.00 -9.13
N PRO A 54 -11.53 30.36 -8.82
CA PRO A 54 -11.87 31.70 -8.36
C PRO A 54 -11.05 32.15 -7.14
N SER A 55 -10.81 33.45 -7.04
CA SER A 55 -10.10 34.07 -5.91
C SER A 55 -10.74 35.43 -5.59
N ALA A 56 -10.07 36.26 -4.78
CA ALA A 56 -10.47 37.62 -4.52
C ALA A 56 -9.29 38.60 -4.66
N ILE A 57 -9.51 39.81 -5.13
CA ILE A 57 -8.51 40.88 -5.12
C ILE A 57 -9.17 42.06 -4.41
N PHE A 58 -8.52 42.59 -3.38
CA PHE A 58 -9.10 43.64 -2.52
C PHE A 58 -10.50 43.30 -1.97
N GLY A 59 -10.72 42.02 -1.63
CA GLY A 59 -12.00 41.52 -1.13
C GLY A 59 -13.11 41.36 -2.18
N GLN A 60 -12.81 41.60 -3.46
CA GLN A 60 -13.75 41.39 -4.56
C GLN A 60 -13.51 40.08 -5.27
N ALA A 61 -14.60 39.36 -5.55
CA ALA A 61 -14.56 38.15 -6.35
C ALA A 61 -13.82 38.37 -7.67
N THR A 62 -12.91 37.46 -7.96
CA THR A 62 -12.01 37.51 -9.11
C THR A 62 -12.13 36.19 -9.86
N THR A 63 -12.46 36.29 -11.15
CA THR A 63 -12.64 35.14 -12.04
C THR A 63 -11.48 35.07 -13.02
N PHE A 64 -10.91 33.88 -13.20
CA PHE A 64 -9.92 33.59 -14.23
C PHE A 64 -10.65 33.07 -15.46
N LEU A 65 -10.73 33.90 -16.50
CA LEU A 65 -11.45 33.60 -17.74
C LEU A 65 -10.59 32.79 -18.72
N VAL A 66 -9.29 33.02 -18.67
CA VAL A 66 -8.28 32.28 -19.42
C VAL A 66 -7.12 32.00 -18.48
N SER A 67 -6.63 30.78 -18.50
CA SER A 67 -5.38 30.36 -17.86
C SER A 67 -4.66 29.42 -18.82
N GLU A 68 -3.45 29.80 -19.22
CA GLU A 68 -2.66 29.09 -20.21
C GLU A 68 -1.23 28.94 -19.72
N LEU A 69 -0.65 27.75 -19.90
CA LEU A 69 0.77 27.51 -19.66
C LEU A 69 1.57 27.82 -20.94
N LEU A 70 2.69 28.51 -20.79
CA LEU A 70 3.52 28.98 -21.89
C LEU A 70 4.94 28.43 -21.78
N ALA A 71 5.45 27.87 -22.87
CA ALA A 71 6.87 27.53 -23.00
C ALA A 71 7.76 28.80 -23.09
N PRO A 72 9.08 28.69 -22.87
CA PRO A 72 10.03 29.77 -23.17
C PRO A 72 9.85 30.36 -24.57
N GLY A 73 9.94 31.69 -24.68
CA GLY A 73 9.81 32.39 -25.96
C GLY A 73 8.85 33.59 -25.93
N THR A 74 8.69 34.24 -27.09
CA THR A 74 7.81 35.40 -27.25
C THR A 74 6.40 34.99 -27.61
N HIS A 75 5.42 35.45 -26.83
CA HIS A 75 4.01 35.13 -26.99
C HIS A 75 3.21 36.41 -27.12
N THR A 76 2.37 36.49 -28.15
CA THR A 76 1.33 37.49 -28.28
C THR A 76 -0.02 36.85 -28.03
N ARG A 77 -0.81 37.45 -27.13
CA ARG A 77 -2.16 36.99 -26.81
C ARG A 77 -3.14 38.14 -26.92
N SER A 78 -4.32 37.83 -27.45
CA SER A 78 -5.43 38.75 -27.60
C SER A 78 -6.65 38.21 -26.88
N TYR A 79 -7.39 39.08 -26.21
CA TYR A 79 -8.64 38.73 -25.55
C TYR A 79 -9.70 39.79 -25.83
N THR A 80 -10.84 39.36 -26.34
CA THR A 80 -11.98 40.24 -26.60
C THR A 80 -12.93 40.18 -25.41
N THR A 81 -13.12 41.33 -24.75
CA THR A 81 -14.04 41.46 -23.63
C THR A 81 -15.49 41.29 -24.07
N THR A 82 -16.41 41.08 -23.13
CA THR A 82 -17.84 41.02 -23.44
C THR A 82 -18.39 42.35 -23.97
N SER A 83 -17.69 43.46 -23.73
CA SER A 83 -18.00 44.77 -24.32
C SER A 83 -17.44 44.96 -25.74
N GLY A 84 -16.76 43.97 -26.30
CA GLY A 84 -16.17 43.99 -27.65
C GLY A 84 -14.79 44.63 -27.76
N ALA A 85 -14.21 45.12 -26.65
CA ALA A 85 -12.85 45.66 -26.65
C ALA A 85 -11.83 44.53 -26.73
N THR A 86 -10.82 44.67 -27.59
CA THR A 86 -9.74 43.67 -27.69
C THR A 86 -8.49 44.16 -26.97
N LEU A 87 -8.05 43.40 -25.97
CA LEU A 87 -6.78 43.60 -25.28
C LEU A 87 -5.72 42.74 -25.96
N THR A 88 -4.63 43.32 -26.45
CA THR A 88 -3.51 42.58 -27.06
C THR A 88 -2.24 42.84 -26.28
N ARG A 89 -1.50 41.79 -25.94
CA ARG A 89 -0.24 41.90 -25.23
C ARG A 89 0.78 40.90 -25.73
N THR A 90 2.03 41.36 -25.81
CA THR A 90 3.20 40.54 -26.11
C THR A 90 4.11 40.49 -24.89
N ALA A 91 4.57 39.30 -24.53
CA ALA A 91 5.59 39.08 -23.51
C ALA A 91 6.57 37.99 -23.94
N THR A 92 7.80 38.06 -23.45
CA THR A 92 8.82 37.03 -23.68
C THR A 92 9.08 36.30 -22.37
N ILE A 93 8.76 35.00 -22.34
CA ILE A 93 9.08 34.09 -21.24
C ILE A 93 10.57 33.75 -21.35
N PRO A 94 11.38 33.99 -20.29
CA PRO A 94 12.82 33.75 -20.35
C PRO A 94 13.17 32.27 -20.61
N THR A 95 14.36 32.02 -21.16
CA THR A 95 14.88 30.67 -21.33
C THR A 95 15.08 29.99 -19.98
N GLY A 96 14.61 28.75 -19.84
CA GLY A 96 14.68 27.98 -18.58
C GLY A 96 13.47 28.17 -17.66
N GLU A 97 12.54 29.05 -18.02
CA GLU A 97 11.35 29.37 -17.22
C GLU A 97 10.08 28.81 -17.87
N VAL A 98 9.06 28.53 -17.06
CA VAL A 98 7.70 28.27 -17.54
C VAL A 98 6.86 29.51 -17.35
N GLY A 99 6.13 29.93 -18.37
CA GLY A 99 5.26 31.09 -18.35
C GLY A 99 3.80 30.73 -18.08
N GLY A 100 3.02 31.71 -17.66
CA GLY A 100 1.56 31.59 -17.55
C GLY A 100 0.89 32.83 -18.10
N TYR A 101 -0.11 32.68 -18.96
CA TYR A 101 -0.96 33.79 -19.41
C TYR A 101 -2.33 33.69 -18.76
N LEU A 102 -2.76 34.77 -18.12
CA LEU A 102 -4.03 34.84 -17.42
C LEU A 102 -4.85 36.02 -17.94
N VAL A 103 -6.15 35.77 -18.11
CA VAL A 103 -7.17 36.83 -18.22
C VAL A 103 -7.98 36.83 -16.94
N ILE A 104 -7.88 37.91 -16.19
CA ILE A 104 -8.49 38.08 -14.88
C ILE A 104 -9.62 39.10 -15.00
N GLN A 105 -10.79 38.78 -14.46
CA GLN A 105 -11.88 39.74 -14.31
C GLN A 105 -12.11 40.04 -12.84
N THR A 106 -12.01 41.31 -12.46
CA THR A 106 -12.35 41.82 -11.12
C THR A 106 -12.90 43.23 -11.24
N TYR A 107 -13.84 43.63 -10.37
CA TYR A 107 -14.55 44.91 -10.47
C TYR A 107 -15.19 45.17 -11.85
N GLY A 108 -15.65 44.12 -12.54
CA GLY A 108 -16.19 44.24 -13.91
C GLY A 108 -15.15 44.68 -14.96
N THR A 109 -13.87 44.70 -14.61
CA THR A 109 -12.75 45.07 -15.48
C THR A 109 -11.95 43.82 -15.83
N TRP A 110 -11.46 43.75 -17.07
CA TRP A 110 -10.59 42.67 -17.55
C TRP A 110 -9.14 43.10 -17.55
N TYR A 111 -8.26 42.19 -17.12
CA TYR A 111 -6.83 42.39 -17.06
C TYR A 111 -6.11 41.23 -17.73
N GLN A 112 -5.05 41.52 -18.47
CA GLN A 112 -4.12 40.53 -19.00
C GLN A 112 -2.83 40.54 -18.20
N VAL A 113 -2.38 39.38 -17.75
CA VAL A 113 -1.10 39.24 -17.07
C VAL A 113 -0.31 38.04 -17.60
N PHE A 114 0.99 38.23 -17.75
CA PHE A 114 1.94 37.14 -17.94
C PHE A 114 2.69 36.92 -16.62
N ASN A 115 2.74 35.68 -16.16
CA ASN A 115 3.61 35.23 -15.08
C ASN A 115 4.72 34.33 -15.65
N ALA A 116 5.80 34.17 -14.91
CA ALA A 116 6.90 33.29 -15.24
C ALA A 116 7.45 32.69 -13.94
N TRP A 117 7.84 31.42 -13.99
CA TRP A 117 8.32 30.67 -12.85
C TRP A 117 9.52 29.82 -13.23
N THR A 118 10.47 29.77 -12.30
CA THR A 118 11.52 28.77 -12.30
C THR A 118 10.94 27.49 -11.74
N VAL A 119 11.02 26.42 -12.53
CA VAL A 119 10.52 25.11 -12.14
C VAL A 119 11.68 24.28 -11.61
N SER A 120 11.50 23.64 -10.45
CA SER A 120 12.51 22.72 -9.93
C SER A 120 12.75 21.54 -10.89
N PRO A 121 13.92 20.87 -10.81
CA PRO A 121 14.25 19.75 -11.69
C PRO A 121 13.22 18.60 -11.66
N ASP A 122 12.50 18.43 -10.55
CA ASP A 122 11.45 17.43 -10.36
C ASP A 122 10.06 17.88 -10.85
N GLY A 123 9.91 19.14 -11.30
CA GLY A 123 8.65 19.67 -11.81
C GLY A 123 7.63 20.08 -10.73
N THR A 124 7.99 20.04 -9.45
CA THR A 124 7.00 20.17 -8.35
C THR A 124 6.93 21.55 -7.71
N THR A 125 7.98 22.36 -7.83
CA THR A 125 8.05 23.70 -7.23
C THR A 125 8.15 24.78 -8.31
N PHE A 126 7.45 25.90 -8.09
CA PHE A 126 7.36 27.01 -9.04
C PHE A 126 7.74 28.30 -8.30
N THR A 127 8.95 28.79 -8.57
CA THR A 127 9.46 30.03 -7.96
C THR A 127 9.16 31.21 -8.89
N PRO A 128 8.37 32.21 -8.47
CA PRO A 128 8.06 33.36 -9.30
C PRO A 128 9.31 34.11 -9.76
N VAL A 129 9.35 34.46 -11.04
CA VAL A 129 10.38 35.33 -11.62
C VAL A 129 9.82 36.74 -11.69
N ASP A 130 10.59 37.72 -11.25
CA ASP A 130 10.21 39.12 -11.49
C ASP A 130 10.55 39.52 -12.93
N PHE A 131 9.53 39.78 -13.75
CA PHE A 131 9.73 40.18 -15.14
C PHE A 131 8.59 41.09 -15.62
N PRO A 132 8.80 41.93 -16.66
CA PRO A 132 7.85 42.95 -17.09
C PRO A 132 6.44 42.46 -17.45
N GLY A 133 6.30 41.17 -17.78
CA GLY A 133 5.03 40.53 -18.09
C GLY A 133 4.03 40.52 -16.93
N ASN A 134 4.47 40.67 -15.69
CA ASN A 134 3.60 40.63 -14.50
C ASN A 134 2.73 41.89 -14.30
N THR A 135 2.90 42.92 -15.12
CA THR A 135 2.12 44.17 -14.99
C THR A 135 0.69 44.01 -15.51
N LEU A 136 -0.32 44.45 -14.76
CA LEU A 136 -1.73 44.49 -15.16
C LEU A 136 -1.97 45.63 -16.15
N ILE A 137 -2.71 45.33 -17.21
CA ILE A 137 -3.11 46.29 -18.25
C ILE A 137 -4.63 46.45 -18.26
N GLY A 138 -5.10 47.70 -18.18
CA GLY A 138 -6.52 48.04 -18.20
C GLY A 138 -7.07 48.48 -16.83
N GLY A 139 -8.14 49.28 -16.86
CA GLY A 139 -8.92 49.76 -15.72
C GLY A 139 -8.16 50.25 -14.47
N PRO A 140 -8.77 50.17 -13.27
CA PRO A 140 -8.24 50.81 -12.05
C PRO A 140 -6.91 50.28 -11.54
N LEU A 141 -6.51 49.07 -11.94
CA LEU A 141 -5.26 48.43 -11.49
C LEU A 141 -4.14 48.54 -12.53
N ASN A 142 -4.31 49.31 -13.60
CA ASN A 142 -3.31 49.49 -14.65
C ASN A 142 -1.94 49.90 -14.07
N GLY A 143 -0.88 49.22 -14.50
CA GLY A 143 0.49 49.49 -14.05
C GLY A 143 0.88 48.81 -12.72
N ARG A 144 -0.05 48.14 -12.02
CA ARG A 144 0.27 47.31 -10.86
C ARG A 144 0.81 45.96 -11.30
N ARG A 145 1.65 45.32 -10.50
CA ARG A 145 2.14 43.97 -10.74
C ARG A 145 1.21 42.95 -10.12
N ALA A 146 0.91 41.87 -10.82
CA ALA A 146 0.24 40.71 -10.29
C ALA A 146 1.16 39.50 -10.41
N ASN A 147 1.61 39.00 -9.27
CA ASN A 147 2.42 37.80 -9.16
C ASN A 147 1.56 36.67 -8.61
N LEU A 148 1.69 35.50 -9.20
CA LEU A 148 1.06 34.30 -8.72
C LEU A 148 2.14 33.42 -8.09
N ASP A 149 2.11 33.32 -6.77
CA ASP A 149 3.11 32.57 -6.01
C ASP A 149 2.51 31.22 -5.65
N PHE A 150 3.02 30.13 -6.22
CA PHE A 150 2.60 28.80 -5.83
C PHE A 150 3.41 28.33 -4.63
N SER A 151 2.72 27.87 -3.61
CA SER A 151 3.32 27.10 -2.53
C SER A 151 3.34 25.63 -2.95
N PRO A 152 4.45 24.90 -2.75
CA PRO A 152 4.40 23.46 -2.88
C PRO A 152 3.30 22.91 -1.96
N PRO A 153 2.56 21.89 -2.39
CA PRO A 153 1.59 21.25 -1.52
C PRO A 153 2.29 20.79 -0.23
N THR A 154 1.68 21.07 0.92
CA THR A 154 2.16 20.55 2.21
C THR A 154 2.27 19.04 2.08
N PRO A 155 3.44 18.45 2.35
CA PRO A 155 3.57 17.01 2.22
C PRO A 155 2.61 16.28 3.15
N THR A 156 1.95 15.25 2.62
CA THR A 156 1.09 14.36 3.39
C THR A 156 1.46 12.92 3.08
N MET A 157 1.24 12.05 4.06
CA MET A 157 1.45 10.61 3.93
C MET A 157 0.16 9.90 4.31
N SER A 158 -0.13 8.81 3.61
CA SER A 158 -1.11 7.81 4.02
C SER A 158 -0.43 6.45 4.03
N LEU A 159 -0.58 5.71 5.13
CA LEU A 159 -0.03 4.38 5.31
C LEU A 159 -1.17 3.39 5.62
N SER A 160 -1.20 2.29 4.87
CA SER A 160 -2.01 1.12 5.22
C SER A 160 -1.14 -0.12 5.35
N ILE A 161 -1.63 -1.10 6.09
CA ILE A 161 -0.94 -2.36 6.36
C ILE A 161 -1.77 -3.49 5.78
N ASP A 162 -1.08 -4.47 5.19
CA ASP A 162 -1.65 -5.73 4.77
C ASP A 162 -0.90 -6.90 5.41
N ALA A 163 -1.63 -7.98 5.72
CA ALA A 163 -1.09 -9.23 6.22
C ALA A 163 -1.39 -10.34 5.19
N ALA A 164 -0.34 -11.01 4.69
CA ALA A 164 -0.49 -12.08 3.73
C ALA A 164 -1.34 -13.21 4.32
N GLY A 165 -2.39 -13.63 3.61
CA GLY A 165 -3.35 -14.62 4.11
C GLY A 165 -4.48 -14.04 4.98
N GLY A 166 -4.47 -12.73 5.27
CA GLY A 166 -5.52 -12.02 6.00
C GLY A 166 -5.21 -11.83 7.50
N THR A 167 -6.22 -11.38 8.26
CA THR A 167 -6.07 -11.08 9.70
C THR A 167 -6.34 -12.29 10.60
N VAL A 168 -6.66 -13.45 10.03
CA VAL A 168 -6.84 -14.71 10.76
C VAL A 168 -5.91 -15.72 10.12
N GLN A 169 -4.99 -16.25 10.91
CA GLN A 169 -3.87 -17.06 10.47
C GLN A 169 -3.92 -18.42 11.15
N GLU A 170 -3.59 -19.44 10.39
CA GLU A 170 -3.35 -20.79 10.91
C GLU A 170 -1.93 -20.87 11.46
N CYS A 171 -1.75 -21.53 12.61
CA CYS A 171 -0.40 -21.86 13.07
C CYS A 171 0.29 -22.84 12.10
N THR A 172 1.52 -22.52 11.74
CA THR A 172 2.36 -23.37 10.89
C THR A 172 3.40 -24.14 11.70
N THR A 173 3.50 -23.82 12.99
CA THR A 173 4.38 -24.46 13.97
C THR A 173 3.69 -24.47 15.34
N PRO A 174 4.16 -25.31 16.29
CA PRO A 174 3.62 -25.34 17.65
C PRO A 174 3.68 -24.00 18.38
N ASP A 175 4.66 -23.16 18.02
CA ASP A 175 4.88 -21.86 18.63
C ASP A 175 4.04 -20.75 17.98
N GLY A 176 3.30 -21.03 16.91
CA GLY A 176 2.45 -20.06 16.20
C GLY A 176 2.64 -20.04 14.68
N ALA A 177 2.50 -18.85 14.09
CA ALA A 177 2.59 -18.62 12.65
C ALA A 177 3.61 -17.53 12.31
N THR A 178 4.38 -17.74 11.24
CA THR A 178 5.10 -16.63 10.60
C THR A 178 4.17 -15.90 9.64
N VAL A 179 3.89 -14.63 9.91
CA VAL A 179 2.99 -13.79 9.14
C VAL A 179 3.79 -12.73 8.40
N ALA A 180 3.73 -12.77 7.07
CA ALA A 180 4.31 -11.74 6.22
C ALA A 180 3.39 -10.51 6.21
N VAL A 181 3.92 -9.35 6.58
CA VAL A 181 3.21 -8.07 6.56
C VAL A 181 3.88 -7.10 5.60
N SER A 182 3.09 -6.24 4.98
CA SER A 182 3.57 -5.21 4.07
C SER A 182 2.85 -3.88 4.30
N SER A 183 3.54 -2.78 4.03
CA SER A 183 2.96 -1.44 4.08
C SER A 183 2.76 -0.90 2.66
N ASN A 184 1.60 -0.26 2.46
CA ASN A 184 1.31 0.50 1.26
C ASN A 184 1.34 1.98 1.65
N VAL A 185 2.35 2.70 1.16
CA VAL A 185 2.55 4.11 1.49
C VAL A 185 2.25 4.97 0.27
N THR A 186 1.35 5.93 0.43
CA THR A 186 1.10 6.99 -0.55
C THR A 186 1.60 8.31 0.02
N ILE A 187 2.48 8.98 -0.72
CA ILE A 187 3.00 10.30 -0.34
C ILE A 187 2.56 11.30 -1.39
N VAL A 188 2.01 12.42 -0.92
CA VAL A 188 1.70 13.58 -1.75
C VAL A 188 2.60 14.73 -1.32
N GLY A 189 3.17 15.44 -2.28
CA GLY A 189 4.08 16.56 -2.03
C GLY A 189 5.51 16.27 -2.44
N ASN A 190 6.41 17.17 -2.09
CA ASN A 190 7.83 17.14 -2.48
C ASN A 190 8.71 16.39 -1.47
N THR A 191 8.18 15.32 -0.88
CA THR A 191 8.92 14.46 0.05
C THR A 191 8.90 13.01 -0.44
N SER A 192 9.78 12.18 0.11
CA SER A 192 9.89 10.76 -0.20
C SER A 192 9.82 9.93 1.07
N LEU A 193 9.58 8.63 0.96
CA LEU A 193 9.59 7.74 2.12
C LEU A 193 11.04 7.58 2.60
N ASP A 194 11.30 7.84 3.89
CA ASP A 194 12.60 7.54 4.52
C ASP A 194 12.59 6.09 5.03
N ARG A 195 11.65 5.78 5.93
CA ARG A 195 11.53 4.44 6.52
C ARG A 195 10.12 4.13 7.00
N VAL A 196 9.89 2.84 7.25
CA VAL A 196 8.72 2.34 7.97
C VAL A 196 9.22 1.50 9.13
N ASP A 197 8.81 1.85 10.35
CA ASP A 197 9.14 1.15 11.58
C ASP A 197 7.94 0.30 12.02
N TRP A 198 8.17 -0.98 12.30
CA TRP A 198 7.15 -1.96 12.68
C TRP A 198 7.17 -2.25 14.17
N TYR A 199 5.99 -2.45 14.74
CA TYR A 199 5.80 -2.79 16.14
C TYR A 199 4.82 -3.96 16.26
N LEU A 200 5.21 -4.96 17.04
CA LEU A 200 4.37 -6.07 17.46
C LEU A 200 4.04 -5.89 18.95
N ASP A 201 2.76 -5.76 19.28
CA ASP A 201 2.27 -5.55 20.65
C ASP A 201 2.99 -4.39 21.37
N ASN A 202 3.19 -3.29 20.63
CA ASN A 202 3.94 -2.08 21.03
C ASN A 202 5.45 -2.25 21.24
N VAL A 203 6.03 -3.39 20.87
CA VAL A 203 7.48 -3.63 20.87
C VAL A 203 8.02 -3.48 19.45
N PHE A 204 9.09 -2.71 19.29
CA PHE A 204 9.74 -2.56 17.98
C PHE A 204 10.20 -3.92 17.45
N ALA A 205 9.76 -4.26 16.24
CA ALA A 205 10.00 -5.56 15.60
C ALA A 205 10.97 -5.47 14.42
N GLY A 206 11.14 -4.29 13.82
CA GLY A 206 12.06 -4.08 12.69
C GLY A 206 11.66 -2.87 11.85
N SER A 207 12.39 -2.67 10.75
CA SER A 207 12.11 -1.59 9.79
C SER A 207 12.15 -2.12 8.36
N GLY A 208 11.41 -1.49 7.45
CA GLY A 208 11.31 -1.85 6.03
C GLY A 208 9.87 -1.78 5.53
N THR A 209 9.64 -1.85 4.22
CA THR A 209 8.27 -1.82 3.66
C THR A 209 7.54 -3.16 3.79
N ALA A 210 8.24 -4.22 4.18
CA ALA A 210 7.69 -5.53 4.49
C ALA A 210 8.53 -6.21 5.57
N LEU A 211 7.91 -7.10 6.33
CA LEU A 211 8.54 -7.85 7.41
C LEU A 211 7.84 -9.20 7.62
N ASP A 212 8.59 -10.23 7.98
CA ASP A 212 8.04 -11.51 8.46
C ASP A 212 8.05 -11.51 9.99
N LEU A 213 6.88 -11.71 10.60
CA LEU A 213 6.71 -11.69 12.06
C LEU A 213 6.29 -13.06 12.57
N MET A 214 7.03 -13.60 13.55
CA MET A 214 6.59 -14.79 14.26
C MET A 214 5.56 -14.38 15.33
N LEU A 215 4.31 -14.78 15.12
CA LEU A 215 3.19 -14.50 16.01
C LEU A 215 2.80 -15.77 16.77
N PRO A 216 2.86 -15.75 18.11
CA PRO A 216 2.29 -16.80 18.94
C PRO A 216 0.79 -17.03 18.67
N ILE A 217 0.27 -18.15 19.13
CA ILE A 217 -1.19 -18.39 19.13
C ILE A 217 -1.87 -17.33 20.01
N GLY A 218 -2.85 -16.62 19.46
CA GLY A 218 -3.58 -15.55 20.14
C GLY A 218 -3.86 -14.35 19.25
N MET A 219 -4.33 -13.27 19.89
CA MET A 219 -4.58 -11.97 19.26
C MET A 219 -3.36 -11.07 19.42
N HIS A 220 -2.89 -10.51 18.31
CA HIS A 220 -1.74 -9.61 18.27
C HIS A 220 -2.08 -8.31 17.55
N VAL A 221 -1.45 -7.22 17.99
CA VAL A 221 -1.56 -5.91 17.36
C VAL A 221 -0.28 -5.61 16.59
N ILE A 222 -0.42 -5.42 15.28
CA ILE A 222 0.69 -5.02 14.40
C ILE A 222 0.48 -3.56 14.02
N ARG A 223 1.45 -2.72 14.36
CA ARG A 223 1.49 -1.29 14.00
C ARG A 223 2.68 -1.01 13.11
N ALA A 224 2.51 -0.12 12.14
CA ALA A 224 3.59 0.42 11.34
C ALA A 224 3.55 1.95 11.37
N GLU A 225 4.71 2.58 11.45
CA GLU A 225 4.90 4.03 11.45
C GLU A 225 5.78 4.39 10.26
N GLY A 226 5.23 5.12 9.29
CA GLY A 226 5.94 5.64 8.13
C GLY A 226 6.46 7.03 8.41
N ILE A 227 7.73 7.29 8.08
CA ILE A 227 8.38 8.60 8.25
C ILE A 227 8.96 9.01 6.90
N ALA A 228 8.68 10.24 6.47
CA ALA A 228 9.22 10.79 5.24
C ALA A 228 10.62 11.35 5.43
N SER A 229 11.31 11.59 4.32
CA SER A 229 12.68 12.16 4.26
C SER A 229 12.81 13.57 4.84
N ASP A 230 11.69 14.27 5.05
CA ASP A 230 11.66 15.58 5.73
C ASP A 230 11.71 15.47 7.26
N GLY A 231 11.56 14.27 7.83
CA GLY A 231 11.57 14.00 9.27
C GLY A 231 10.35 14.50 10.04
N VAL A 232 9.33 15.04 9.35
CA VAL A 232 8.12 15.63 9.96
C VAL A 232 6.87 14.96 9.45
N THR A 233 6.78 14.66 8.16
CA THR A 233 5.63 14.02 7.55
C THR A 233 5.64 12.54 7.90
N SER A 234 4.61 12.10 8.59
CA SER A 234 4.45 10.72 9.01
C SER A 234 3.00 10.30 8.98
N ASP A 235 2.79 8.99 8.90
CA ASP A 235 1.48 8.37 9.15
C ASP A 235 1.69 7.01 9.82
N SER A 236 0.62 6.46 10.40
CA SER A 236 0.65 5.16 11.06
C SER A 236 -0.57 4.32 10.71
N GLY A 237 -0.35 3.02 10.57
CA GLY A 237 -1.41 2.03 10.38
C GLY A 237 -1.39 1.00 11.49
N GLN A 238 -2.53 0.36 11.73
CA GLN A 238 -2.63 -0.75 12.67
C GLN A 238 -3.63 -1.78 12.18
N ILE A 239 -3.28 -3.06 12.34
CA ILE A 239 -4.18 -4.20 12.15
C ILE A 239 -4.11 -5.12 13.36
N ASN A 240 -5.18 -5.87 13.60
CA ASN A 240 -5.18 -6.95 14.58
C ASN A 240 -5.11 -8.27 13.81
N VAL A 241 -4.18 -9.15 14.20
CA VAL A 241 -4.02 -10.48 13.61
C VAL A 241 -4.28 -11.53 14.69
N GLU A 242 -5.16 -12.48 14.39
CA GLU A 242 -5.43 -13.65 15.22
C GLU A 242 -4.67 -14.85 14.64
N VAL A 243 -3.78 -15.46 15.42
CA VAL A 243 -3.27 -16.80 15.11
C VAL A 243 -4.06 -17.80 15.93
N ARG A 244 -4.68 -18.77 15.27
CA ARG A 244 -5.43 -19.82 15.94
C ARG A 244 -5.31 -21.12 15.18
N ASP A 245 -5.41 -22.21 15.92
CA ASP A 245 -5.54 -23.54 15.35
C ASP A 245 -6.94 -23.69 14.72
N THR A 246 -6.96 -23.84 13.40
CA THR A 246 -8.15 -24.16 12.60
C THR A 246 -8.16 -25.53 11.95
N THR A 247 -7.07 -26.29 12.02
CA THR A 247 -6.90 -27.53 11.28
C THR A 247 -6.98 -28.73 12.21
N SER A 248 -7.86 -29.70 11.92
CA SER A 248 -7.85 -30.95 12.68
C SER A 248 -6.56 -31.75 12.44
N PRO A 249 -6.06 -32.50 13.44
CA PRO A 249 -4.90 -33.36 13.28
C PRO A 249 -5.08 -34.36 12.14
N ALA A 250 -4.05 -34.55 11.32
CA ALA A 250 -4.01 -35.64 10.36
C ALA A 250 -3.62 -36.94 11.08
N LEU A 251 -4.38 -38.01 10.82
CA LEU A 251 -4.21 -39.31 11.47
C LEU A 251 -4.18 -40.42 10.41
N GLU A 252 -3.14 -41.25 10.45
CA GLU A 252 -3.01 -42.47 9.66
C GLU A 252 -2.87 -43.67 10.61
N ILE A 253 -3.51 -44.78 10.23
CA ILE A 253 -3.44 -46.06 10.96
C ILE A 253 -2.65 -47.04 10.10
N GLN A 254 -1.59 -47.60 10.67
CA GLN A 254 -0.74 -48.61 10.04
C GLN A 254 -0.76 -49.90 10.84
N PHE A 255 -0.93 -51.04 10.16
CA PHE A 255 -0.71 -52.34 10.77
C PHE A 255 0.71 -52.79 10.44
N LEU A 256 1.49 -53.15 11.46
CA LEU A 256 2.87 -53.60 11.29
C LEU A 256 3.00 -55.07 11.68
N ASN A 257 3.75 -55.83 10.87
CA ASN A 257 4.14 -57.20 11.20
C ASN A 257 5.23 -57.25 12.29
N ASN A 258 5.63 -58.45 12.72
CA ASN A 258 6.67 -58.64 13.74
C ASN A 258 8.07 -58.09 13.35
N GLN A 259 8.27 -57.75 12.08
CA GLN A 259 9.50 -57.12 11.56
C GLN A 259 9.36 -55.60 11.44
N GLY A 260 8.22 -55.02 11.86
CA GLY A 260 7.92 -53.59 11.77
C GLY A 260 7.50 -53.11 10.38
N GLN A 261 7.19 -54.02 9.45
CA GLN A 261 6.78 -53.66 8.08
C GLN A 261 5.27 -53.47 8.00
N GLN A 262 4.82 -52.44 7.29
CA GLN A 262 3.41 -52.17 7.05
C GLN A 262 2.78 -53.29 6.22
N VAL A 263 1.62 -53.77 6.66
CA VAL A 263 0.83 -54.82 6.01
C VAL A 263 -0.63 -54.40 5.91
N THR A 264 -1.30 -54.84 4.85
CA THR A 264 -2.76 -54.68 4.65
C THR A 264 -3.49 -56.04 4.63
N THR A 265 -2.71 -57.12 4.50
CA THR A 265 -3.15 -58.52 4.55
C THR A 265 -2.11 -59.30 5.36
N ALA A 266 -2.55 -60.28 6.14
CA ALA A 266 -1.72 -60.94 7.13
C ALA A 266 -2.19 -62.37 7.40
N SER A 267 -1.26 -63.29 7.67
CA SER A 267 -1.61 -64.59 8.23
C SER A 267 -1.95 -64.47 9.72
N LEU A 268 -2.61 -65.47 10.30
CA LEU A 268 -2.87 -65.51 11.74
C LEU A 268 -1.58 -65.27 12.56
N GLY A 269 -1.60 -64.32 13.50
CA GLY A 269 -0.44 -63.94 14.29
C GLY A 269 -0.58 -62.60 15.01
N ASN A 270 0.51 -62.17 15.65
CA ASN A 270 0.57 -60.89 16.36
C ASN A 270 0.94 -59.76 15.41
N TYR A 271 0.21 -58.65 15.49
CA TYR A 271 0.44 -57.42 14.73
C TYR A 271 0.31 -56.22 15.67
N SER A 272 1.10 -55.18 15.42
CA SER A 272 0.99 -53.93 16.16
C SER A 272 0.27 -52.89 15.31
N VAL A 273 -0.60 -52.11 15.93
CA VAL A 273 -1.20 -50.92 15.31
C VAL A 273 -0.32 -49.73 15.64
N HIS A 274 0.14 -49.02 14.61
CA HIS A 274 0.90 -47.78 14.73
C HIS A 274 0.06 -46.62 14.22
N PHE A 275 0.03 -45.52 14.98
CA PHE A 275 -0.68 -44.30 14.63
C PHE A 275 0.35 -43.25 14.24
N VAL A 276 0.25 -42.76 12.99
CA VAL A 276 1.03 -41.63 12.54
C VAL A 276 0.12 -40.41 12.64
N VAL A 277 0.45 -39.49 13.53
CA VAL A 277 -0.32 -38.27 13.77
C VAL A 277 0.56 -37.07 13.54
N SER A 278 0.03 -36.10 12.82
CA SER A 278 0.68 -34.81 12.64
C SER A 278 -0.33 -33.71 12.79
N ASP A 279 0.02 -32.70 13.58
CA ASP A 279 -0.65 -31.43 13.61
C ASP A 279 0.40 -30.31 13.69
N ALA A 280 0.14 -29.19 13.00
CA ALA A 280 1.10 -28.10 12.93
C ALA A 280 1.14 -27.29 14.23
N CYS A 281 0.00 -27.19 14.91
CA CYS A 281 -0.23 -26.36 16.08
C CYS A 281 -0.05 -27.15 17.39
N ASP A 282 -0.23 -28.47 17.35
CA ASP A 282 -0.08 -29.39 18.47
C ASP A 282 0.96 -30.48 18.15
N PRO A 283 2.14 -30.46 18.79
CA PRO A 283 3.18 -31.46 18.56
C PRO A 283 2.86 -32.83 19.20
N ALA A 284 1.83 -32.92 20.04
CA ALA A 284 1.44 -34.16 20.72
C ALA A 284 -0.09 -34.35 20.82
N PRO A 285 -0.82 -34.48 19.69
CA PRO A 285 -2.26 -34.70 19.73
C PRO A 285 -2.60 -36.02 20.46
N VAL A 286 -3.69 -36.01 21.22
CA VAL A 286 -4.13 -37.18 21.98
C VAL A 286 -4.87 -38.14 21.07
N VAL A 287 -4.37 -39.38 20.97
CA VAL A 287 -5.01 -40.44 20.17
C VAL A 287 -5.85 -41.35 21.07
N THR A 288 -7.10 -41.53 20.66
CA THR A 288 -8.00 -42.57 21.19
C THR A 288 -8.37 -43.52 20.08
N ALA A 289 -8.32 -44.81 20.34
CA ALA A 289 -8.56 -45.83 19.32
C ALA A 289 -9.40 -46.98 19.88
N SER A 290 -10.15 -47.60 18.99
CA SER A 290 -10.87 -48.84 19.23
C SER A 290 -10.63 -49.78 18.05
N ALA A 291 -10.46 -51.06 18.32
CA ALA A 291 -10.56 -52.08 17.28
C ALA A 291 -11.79 -52.93 17.51
N LYS A 292 -12.40 -53.35 16.40
CA LYS A 292 -13.50 -54.30 16.39
C LYS A 292 -13.26 -55.35 15.30
N PRO A 293 -13.65 -56.60 15.56
CA PRO A 293 -13.82 -57.61 14.51
C PRO A 293 -14.78 -57.18 13.42
N VAL A 294 -14.52 -57.58 12.18
CA VAL A 294 -15.40 -57.28 11.03
C VAL A 294 -16.21 -58.50 10.55
N MET A 295 -15.93 -59.73 10.98
CA MET A 295 -16.82 -60.90 10.77
C MET A 295 -16.43 -62.09 11.66
N ASP A 296 -17.40 -62.97 11.93
CA ASP A 296 -17.43 -64.00 12.98
C ASP A 296 -17.53 -65.42 12.36
N VAL A 297 -16.55 -66.31 12.59
CA VAL A 297 -16.74 -67.79 12.53
C VAL A 297 -15.62 -68.57 13.27
N SER A 298 -16.05 -69.51 14.13
CA SER A 298 -15.38 -70.54 14.97
C SER A 298 -13.85 -70.50 15.22
N GLU A 299 -13.52 -70.29 16.51
CA GLU A 299 -12.29 -70.62 17.28
C GLU A 299 -11.09 -69.63 17.28
N GLY A 300 -11.14 -68.65 18.21
CA GLY A 300 -10.09 -68.29 19.21
C GLY A 300 -8.81 -67.51 18.83
N ASP A 301 -8.69 -66.22 19.21
CA ASP A 301 -7.49 -65.56 19.84
C ASP A 301 -7.58 -64.01 20.01
N ALA A 302 -6.56 -63.38 20.63
CA ALA A 302 -6.52 -62.00 21.19
C ALA A 302 -5.66 -60.97 20.41
N ILE A 303 -6.05 -59.68 20.43
CA ILE A 303 -5.27 -58.54 19.87
C ILE A 303 -4.96 -57.51 20.97
N VAL A 304 -3.73 -56.99 20.98
CA VAL A 304 -3.27 -55.97 21.95
C VAL A 304 -3.21 -54.60 21.29
N ILE A 305 -3.93 -53.61 21.85
CA ILE A 305 -3.87 -52.21 21.44
C ILE A 305 -3.32 -51.40 22.63
N ASN A 306 -2.21 -50.69 22.43
CA ASN A 306 -1.67 -49.70 23.40
C ASN A 306 -1.65 -50.14 24.87
N SER A 307 -1.19 -51.37 25.16
CA SER A 307 -1.02 -51.89 26.54
C SER A 307 -2.31 -52.06 27.35
N VAL A 308 -3.48 -52.08 26.72
CA VAL A 308 -4.76 -52.42 27.37
C VAL A 308 -5.29 -53.73 26.75
N THR A 309 -5.17 -54.83 27.49
CA THR A 309 -5.84 -56.14 27.27
C THR A 309 -7.31 -56.02 27.71
N ASP A 310 -8.36 -56.57 27.09
CA ASP A 310 -8.56 -57.76 26.26
C ASP A 310 -9.81 -57.56 25.37
N VAL A 311 -9.75 -58.00 24.11
CA VAL A 311 -10.93 -58.47 23.35
C VAL A 311 -10.51 -59.70 22.53
N GLN A 312 -11.08 -60.87 22.87
CA GLN A 312 -10.93 -62.12 22.11
C GLN A 312 -12.17 -62.34 21.24
N LEU A 313 -12.03 -62.18 19.92
CA LEU A 313 -13.08 -62.53 18.97
C LEU A 313 -12.41 -63.12 17.69
N PRO A 314 -12.94 -64.21 17.11
CA PRO A 314 -12.41 -64.80 15.89
C PRO A 314 -12.68 -63.85 14.71
N THR A 315 -11.64 -63.41 14.00
CA THR A 315 -11.77 -62.34 13.00
C THR A 315 -11.14 -62.72 11.66
N THR A 316 -11.91 -62.61 10.56
CA THR A 316 -11.33 -62.61 9.19
C THR A 316 -10.76 -61.24 8.82
N ALA A 317 -11.10 -60.22 9.60
CA ALA A 317 -10.56 -58.87 9.47
C ALA A 317 -10.77 -58.08 10.77
N VAL A 318 -9.87 -57.14 11.01
CA VAL A 318 -9.90 -56.25 12.17
C VAL A 318 -10.02 -54.83 11.65
N GLU A 319 -11.08 -54.12 12.03
CA GLU A 319 -11.23 -52.70 11.75
C GLU A 319 -10.77 -51.92 12.98
N VAL A 320 -9.83 -51.01 12.77
CA VAL A 320 -9.40 -50.04 13.78
C VAL A 320 -9.96 -48.70 13.38
N THR A 321 -10.70 -48.08 14.29
CA THR A 321 -11.09 -46.68 14.20
C THR A 321 -10.33 -45.89 15.25
N ALA A 322 -9.74 -44.77 14.85
CA ALA A 322 -9.02 -43.90 15.77
C ALA A 322 -9.40 -42.44 15.54
N THR A 323 -9.35 -41.69 16.63
CA THR A 323 -9.59 -40.25 16.68
C THR A 323 -8.38 -39.60 17.33
N ALA A 324 -7.75 -38.68 16.61
CA ALA A 324 -6.72 -37.80 17.14
C ALA A 324 -7.40 -36.47 17.50
N ARG A 325 -7.10 -35.95 18.70
CA ARG A 325 -7.65 -34.68 19.19
C ARG A 325 -6.52 -33.75 19.61
N ASP A 326 -6.52 -32.53 19.08
CA ASP A 326 -5.58 -31.49 19.48
C ASP A 326 -5.95 -30.86 20.84
N ALA A 327 -5.03 -30.05 21.37
CA ALA A 327 -5.23 -29.26 22.58
C ALA A 327 -6.42 -28.28 22.51
N ASN A 328 -6.80 -27.84 21.31
CA ASN A 328 -7.90 -26.92 21.04
C ASN A 328 -9.25 -27.65 20.91
N GLY A 329 -9.22 -28.98 20.97
CA GLY A 329 -10.35 -29.87 20.98
C GLY A 329 -10.90 -30.25 19.60
N ARG A 330 -10.25 -29.87 18.49
CA ARG A 330 -10.61 -30.36 17.15
C ARG A 330 -10.11 -31.78 17.01
N SER A 331 -10.70 -32.50 16.06
CA SER A 331 -10.41 -33.92 15.91
C SER A 331 -10.38 -34.35 14.46
N GLY A 332 -9.44 -35.23 14.16
CA GLY A 332 -9.35 -36.00 12.93
C GLY A 332 -9.67 -37.46 13.23
N MET A 333 -10.36 -38.13 12.30
CA MET A 333 -10.70 -39.55 12.43
C MET A 333 -10.09 -40.34 11.26
N ALA A 334 -9.65 -41.56 11.56
CA ALA A 334 -9.21 -42.53 10.58
C ALA A 334 -9.83 -43.89 10.87
N SER A 335 -10.06 -44.67 9.82
CA SER A 335 -10.39 -46.09 9.92
C SER A 335 -9.47 -46.88 8.98
N ALA A 336 -9.00 -48.03 9.44
CA ALA A 336 -8.23 -48.97 8.64
C ALA A 336 -8.64 -50.39 8.96
N THR A 337 -8.57 -51.27 7.96
CA THR A 337 -8.91 -52.69 8.12
C THR A 337 -7.71 -53.56 7.77
N LEU A 338 -7.36 -54.49 8.66
CA LEU A 338 -6.40 -55.56 8.38
C LEU A 338 -7.19 -56.82 8.01
N MET A 339 -6.89 -57.40 6.84
CA MET A 339 -7.47 -58.68 6.44
C MET A 339 -6.61 -59.84 6.95
N ILE A 340 -7.24 -60.85 7.55
CA ILE A 340 -6.58 -62.07 8.05
C ILE A 340 -6.88 -63.23 7.08
N GLN A 341 -5.84 -63.88 6.56
CA GLN A 341 -5.90 -64.96 5.56
C GLN A 341 -5.20 -66.23 6.00
#